data_AF-A0A6M0BNJ1-F1
#
_entry.id   AF-A0A6M0BNJ1-F1
#
_cell.length_a   1.000
_cell.length_b   1.000
_cell.length_c   1.000
_cell.angle_alpha   90.00
_cell.angle_beta   90.00
_cell.angle_gamma   90.00
#
_symmetry.space_group_name_H-M   'P 1'
#
loop_
_entity.id
_entity.type
_entity.pdbx_description
1 polymer ?
#
loop_
_entity_poly.entity_id
_entity_poly.type
_entity_poly.pdbx_seq_one_letter_code
_entity_poly.pdbx_strand_id
1 'polypeptide(L)' 'MNSPFLNHLHSPKRPVIVFDGATGTSLQTQNLTAEDFGGPEYEGCNEYLVHTKP' A
#
# COMPACT_ATOMS: atom_id res chain seq x y z
N MET A 1 -19.95 -22.16 16.25
CA MET A 1 -19.88 -22.53 14.81
C MET A 1 -18.47 -22.18 14.35
N ASN A 2 -17.64 -23.14 13.91
CA ASN A 2 -16.27 -22.83 13.50
C ASN A 2 -16.26 -22.32 12.06
N SER A 3 -15.66 -21.15 11.82
CA SER A 3 -15.47 -20.60 10.48
C SER A 3 -14.39 -21.39 9.74
N PRO A 4 -14.70 -22.02 8.60
CA PRO A 4 -13.70 -22.72 7.78
C PRO A 4 -12.53 -21.81 7.38
N PHE A 5 -12.80 -20.52 7.16
CA PHE A 5 -11.78 -19.52 6.87
C PHE A 5 -10.83 -19.32 8.04
N LEU A 6 -11.35 -19.06 9.25
CA LEU A 6 -10.50 -18.83 10.44
C LEU A 6 -9.70 -20.08 10.80
N ASN A 7 -10.28 -21.27 10.61
CA ASN A 7 -9.57 -22.53 10.79
C ASN A 7 -8.38 -22.66 9.83
N HIS A 8 -8.52 -22.18 8.58
CA HIS A 8 -7.43 -22.18 7.62
C HIS A 8 -6.38 -21.10 7.94
N LEU A 9 -6.83 -19.89 8.26
CA LEU A 9 -5.98 -18.75 8.59
C LEU A 9 -5.04 -19.04 9.77
N HIS A 10 -5.53 -19.73 10.79
CA HIS A 10 -4.74 -20.09 11.98
C HIS A 10 -3.98 -21.42 11.85
N SER A 11 -4.11 -22.13 10.73
CA SER A 11 -3.51 -23.46 10.56
C SER A 11 -2.00 -23.36 10.28
N PRO A 12 -1.14 -24.06 11.04
CA PRO A 12 0.29 -24.08 10.77
C PRO A 12 0.66 -24.92 9.54
N LYS A 13 -0.28 -25.72 8.99
CA LYS A 13 -0.01 -26.63 7.87
C LYS A 13 0.20 -25.90 6.53
N ARG A 14 -0.40 -24.73 6.38
CA ARG A 14 -0.30 -23.91 5.18
C ARG A 14 -0.46 -22.43 5.59
N PRO A 15 0.64 -21.75 5.92
CA PRO A 15 0.60 -20.34 6.26
C PRO A 15 -0.04 -19.52 5.14
N VAL A 16 -0.88 -18.57 5.51
CA VAL A 16 -1.48 -17.61 4.58
C VAL A 16 -0.52 -16.44 4.40
N ILE A 17 -0.16 -16.15 3.15
CA ILE A 17 0.61 -14.96 2.79
C ILE A 17 -0.40 -13.85 2.47
N VAL A 18 -0.28 -12.73 3.16
CA VAL A 18 -1.09 -11.52 2.89
C VAL A 18 -0.20 -10.54 2.14
N PHE A 19 -0.63 -10.15 0.96
CA PHE A 19 -0.05 -9.02 0.23
C PHE A 19 -0.83 -7.76 0.58
N ASP A 20 -0.13 -6.66 0.76
CA ASP A 20 -0.77 -5.36 0.84
C ASP A 20 -1.21 -4.89 -0.55
N GLY A 21 -1.84 -3.74 -0.60
CA GLY A 21 -2.31 -3.15 -1.85
C GLY A 21 -2.88 -1.76 -1.63
N ALA A 22 -3.36 -1.17 -2.72
CA ALA A 22 -3.96 0.16 -2.72
C ALA A 22 -3.04 1.30 -2.25
N THR A 23 -1.71 1.14 -2.40
CA THR A 23 -0.71 2.17 -2.06
C THR A 23 -1.04 3.51 -2.73
N GLY A 24 -1.34 3.51 -4.03
CA GLY A 24 -1.72 4.73 -4.75
C GLY A 24 -2.99 5.39 -4.20
N THR A 25 -4.01 4.60 -3.86
CA THR A 25 -5.25 5.11 -3.23
C THR A 25 -4.97 5.70 -1.86
N SER A 26 -4.09 5.08 -1.08
CA SER A 26 -3.66 5.63 0.21
C SER A 26 -2.94 6.97 0.03
N LEU A 27 -2.00 7.06 -0.91
CA LEU A 27 -1.25 8.28 -1.22
C LEU A 27 -2.16 9.43 -1.67
N GLN A 28 -3.21 9.14 -2.45
CA GLN A 28 -4.20 10.15 -2.88
C GLN A 28 -4.90 10.86 -1.71
N THR A 29 -5.01 10.22 -0.55
CA THR A 29 -5.65 10.83 0.64
C THR A 29 -4.72 11.76 1.43
N GLN A 30 -3.43 11.83 1.08
CA GLN A 30 -2.42 12.54 1.86
C GLN A 30 -2.27 14.02 1.49
N ASN A 31 -3.14 14.55 0.61
CA ASN A 31 -3.09 15.95 0.14
C ASN A 31 -1.70 16.36 -0.38
N LEU A 32 -1.04 15.46 -1.11
CA LEU A 32 0.28 15.71 -1.68
C LEU A 32 0.20 16.76 -2.80
N THR A 33 1.20 17.65 -2.80
CA THR A 33 1.37 18.74 -3.75
C THR A 33 2.44 18.39 -4.79
N ALA A 34 2.49 19.09 -5.92
CA ALA A 34 3.54 18.92 -6.92
C ALA A 34 4.98 19.01 -6.34
N GLU A 35 5.20 19.89 -5.37
CA GLU A 35 6.50 20.01 -4.67
C GLU A 35 6.88 18.71 -3.94
N ASP A 36 5.89 18.01 -3.37
CA ASP A 36 6.11 16.76 -2.66
C ASP A 36 6.58 15.64 -3.59
N PHE A 37 6.14 15.67 -4.84
CA PHE A 37 6.61 14.78 -5.89
C PHE A 37 7.93 15.24 -6.53
N GLY A 38 8.52 16.37 -6.10
CA GLY A 38 9.79 16.87 -6.64
C GLY A 38 9.66 17.87 -7.80
N GLY A 39 8.46 18.39 -8.04
CA GLY A 39 8.18 19.41 -9.04
C GLY A 39 6.97 19.08 -9.93
N PRO A 40 6.46 20.07 -10.69
CA PRO A 40 5.32 19.89 -11.60
C PRO A 40 5.50 18.77 -12.63
N GLU A 41 6.74 18.49 -13.05
CA GLU A 41 7.04 17.43 -14.02
C GLU A 41 6.85 16.01 -13.45
N TYR A 42 6.81 15.89 -12.12
CA TYR A 42 6.66 14.62 -11.40
C TYR A 42 5.32 14.53 -10.65
N GLU A 43 4.46 15.54 -10.75
CA GLU A 43 3.17 15.56 -10.04
C GLU A 43 2.35 14.28 -10.34
N GLY A 44 2.01 13.54 -9.28
CA GLY A 44 1.29 12.26 -9.37
C GLY A 44 2.16 11.03 -9.63
N CYS A 45 3.48 11.18 -9.81
CA CYS A 45 4.44 10.07 -9.94
C CYS A 45 4.79 9.49 -8.56
N ASN A 46 4.00 8.52 -8.09
CA ASN A 46 4.19 7.91 -6.77
C ASN A 46 5.59 7.32 -6.57
N GLU A 47 6.22 6.80 -7.63
CA GLU A 47 7.57 6.25 -7.56
C GLU A 47 8.61 7.31 -7.17
N TYR A 48 8.40 8.57 -7.56
CA TYR A 48 9.33 9.64 -7.23
C TYR A 48 9.26 10.07 -5.76
N LEU A 49 8.14 9.77 -5.07
CA LEU A 49 8.04 9.96 -3.63
C LEU A 49 9.10 9.15 -2.86
N VAL A 50 9.61 8.05 -3.43
CA VAL A 50 10.74 7.31 -2.82
C VAL A 50 11.99 8.17 -2.70
N HIS A 51 12.19 9.13 -3.63
CA HIS A 51 13.32 10.05 -3.60
C HIS A 51 13.05 11.29 -2.75
N THR A 52 11.84 11.84 -2.82
CA THR A 52 11.52 13.14 -2.24
C THR A 52 10.90 13.06 -0.84
N LYS A 53 10.22 11.95 -0.53
CA LYS A 53 9.52 11.67 0.74
C LYS A 53 9.48 10.16 1.08
N PRO A 54 10.63 9.55 1.43
CA PRO A 54 10.73 8.14 1.77
C PRO A 54 10.05 7.75 3.10
#